data_AF-A0A920P7I9-F1
#
_entry.id   AF-A0A920P7I9-F1
#
_cell.length_a   1.000
_cell.length_b   1.000
_cell.length_c   1.000
_cell.angle_alpha   90.00
_cell.angle_beta   90.00
_cell.angle_gamma   90.00
#
_symmetry.space_group_name_H-M   'P 1'
#
loop_
_entity.id
_entity.type
_entity.pdbx_description
1 polymer ?
#
loop_
_entity_poly.entity_id
_entity_poly.type
_entity_poly.pdbx_seq_one_letter_code
_entity_poly.pdbx_strand_id
1 'polypeptide(L)' 'MQELTIDSIRVSPMNYQRVVILKEKDSDRYLPIWIGPRKLML' A
#
# COMPACT_ATOMS: atom_id res chain seq x y z
N MET A 1 -4.75 -16.29 9.81
CA MET A 1 -5.02 -15.15 8.91
C MET A 1 -5.26 -13.93 9.79
N GLN A 2 -4.73 -12.76 9.45
CA GLN A 2 -4.98 -11.50 10.17
C GLN A 2 -5.79 -10.56 9.28
N GLU A 3 -6.70 -9.80 9.87
CA GLU A 3 -7.49 -8.80 9.15
C GLU A 3 -6.70 -7.48 9.06
N LEU A 4 -6.43 -7.04 7.83
CA LEU A 4 -5.73 -5.79 7.53
C LEU A 4 -6.68 -4.82 6.84
N THR A 5 -6.65 -3.56 7.28
CA THR A 5 -7.39 -2.44 6.69
C THR A 5 -6.44 -1.53 5.91
N ILE A 6 -6.94 -0.80 4.91
CA ILE A 6 -6.17 0.24 4.22
C ILE A 6 -6.18 1.49 5.09
N ASP A 7 -5.04 1.84 5.68
CA ASP A 7 -4.84 3.05 6.47
C ASP A 7 -4.66 4.26 5.54
N SER A 8 -3.72 4.17 4.60
CA SER A 8 -3.42 5.26 3.68
C SER A 8 -2.82 4.77 2.37
N ILE A 9 -3.08 5.51 1.28
CA ILE A 9 -2.43 5.32 -0.01
C ILE A 9 -1.63 6.59 -0.29
N ARG A 10 -0.33 6.45 -0.49
CA ARG A 10 0.59 7.56 -0.77
C ARG A 10 1.09 7.43 -2.21
N VAL A 11 1.21 8.55 -2.91
CA VAL A 11 1.71 8.59 -4.28
C VAL A 11 2.80 9.65 -4.37
N SER A 12 4.00 9.25 -4.77
CA SER A 12 5.07 10.19 -5.12
C SER A 12 4.74 10.83 -6.48
N PRO A 13 4.61 12.18 -6.58
CA PRO A 13 4.32 12.83 -7.85
C PRO A 13 5.51 12.79 -8.83
N MET A 14 6.73 12.56 -8.34
CA MET A 14 7.95 12.58 -9.18
C MET A 14 8.18 11.28 -9.97
N ASN A 15 7.69 10.15 -9.47
CA ASN A 15 7.90 8.82 -10.09
C ASN A 15 6.65 7.90 -10.03
N TYR A 16 5.50 8.42 -9.59
CA TYR A 16 4.20 7.73 -9.47
C TYR A 16 4.17 6.47 -8.56
N GLN A 17 5.22 6.27 -7.74
CA GLN A 17 5.42 5.17 -6.78
C GLN A 17 4.49 5.24 -5.55
N ARG A 18 4.15 4.06 -5.00
CA ARG A 18 3.18 3.74 -3.92
C ARG A 18 3.70 2.48 -3.21
N VAL A 19 3.63 2.19 -1.90
CA VAL A 19 2.94 2.75 -0.73
C VAL A 19 1.41 2.78 -0.77
N VAL A 20 0.84 1.58 -0.71
CA VAL A 20 -0.31 1.33 0.19
C VAL A 20 0.25 1.04 1.58
N ILE A 21 -0.31 1.64 2.62
CA ILE A 21 -0.05 1.28 4.03
C ILE A 21 -1.29 0.55 4.54
N LEU A 22 -1.07 -0.66 5.05
CA LEU A 22 -2.09 -1.44 5.73
C LEU A 22 -1.91 -1.34 7.25
N LYS A 23 -3.01 -1.33 8.00
CA LYS A 23 -3.02 -1.42 9.47
C LYS A 23 -3.73 -2.71 9.92
N GLU A 24 -3.17 -3.39 10.91
CA GLU A 24 -3.84 -4.50 11.58
C GLU A 24 -5.01 -3.98 12.42
N LYS A 25 -6.18 -4.59 12.27
CA LYS A 25 -7.44 -4.10 12.86
C LYS A 25 -7.38 -3.89 14.38
N ASP A 26 -6.73 -4.82 15.07
CA ASP A 26 -6.68 -4.90 16.53
C ASP A 26 -5.29 -4.55 17.11
N SER A 27 -4.42 -3.86 16.36
CA SER A 27 -3.10 -3.44 16.84
C SER A 27 -2.53 -2.21 16.12
N ASP A 28 -1.51 -1.56 16.70
CA ASP A 28 -0.72 -0.51 16.04
C ASP A 28 0.45 -1.06 15.17
N ARG A 29 0.25 -2.22 14.53
CA ARG A 29 1.17 -2.74 13.51
C ARG A 29 0.75 -2.27 12.12
N TYR A 30 1.73 -1.82 11.34
CA TYR A 30 1.56 -1.30 9.99
C TYR A 30 2.42 -2.10 8.99
N LEU A 31 1.84 -2.43 7.84
CA LEU A 31 2.51 -3.15 6.74
C LEU A 31 2.52 -2.29 5.47
N PRO A 32 3.68 -1.71 5.08
CA PRO A 32 3.80 -1.00 3.82
C PRO A 32 3.95 -1.98 2.65
N ILE A 33 3.15 -1.81 1.59
CA ILE A 33 3.23 -2.58 0.35
C ILE A 33 3.59 -1.65 -0.80
N TRP A 34 4.66 -1.99 -1.51
CA TRP A 34 5.08 -1.29 -2.72
C TRP A 34 4.36 -1.86 -3.94
N ILE A 35 3.61 -1.01 -4.64
CA ILE A 35 2.89 -1.33 -5.87
C ILE A 35 3.74 -0.84 -7.03
N GLY A 36 4.31 -1.78 -7.79
CA GLY A 36 5.08 -1.48 -8.99
C GLY A 36 4.25 -0.80 -10.09
N PRO A 37 4.90 -0.20 -11.10
CA PRO A 37 4.19 0.39 -12.23
C PRO A 37 3.34 -0.66 -12.93
N ARG A 38 2.06 -0.32 -13.19
CA ARG A 38 1.13 -1.22 -13.87
C ARG A 38 1.53 -1.36 -15.33
N LYS A 39 2.34 -2.38 -15.65
CA LYS A 39 2.72 -2.73 -17.02
C LYS A 39 1.44 -3.14 -17.76
N LEU A 40 0.95 -2.26 -18.63
CA LEU A 40 -0.16 -2.57 -19.53
C LEU A 40 0.34 -3.61 -20.53
N MET A 41 -0.15 -4.84 -20.39
CA MET A 41 0.04 -5.89 -21.36
C MET A 41 -1.18 -5.84 -22.30
N LEU A 42 -0.93 -5.38 -23.53
CA LEU A 42 -1.82 -5.54 -24.67
C LEU A 42 -1.56 -6.91 -25.32
#